data_AF-A0A955SJW6-F1
#
_entry.id   AF-A0A955SJW6-F1
#
_cell.length_a   1.000
_cell.length_b   1.000
_cell.length_c   1.000
_cell.angle_alpha   90.00
_cell.angle_beta   90.00
_cell.angle_gamma   90.00
#
_symmetry.space_group_name_H-M   'P 1'
#
loop_
_entity.id
_entity.type
_entity.pdbx_description
1 polymer ?
#
loop_
_entity_poly.entity_id
_entity_poly.type
_entity_poly.pdbx_seq_one_letter_code
_entity_poly.pdbx_strand_id
1 'polypeptide(L)'
;MSFDNLLRAYRKARLGKRGRPAVAEFSLNLEKELFSLQRVLQDESYEPGKYRLFTIYERKPRLIAAAPFRDRVVHHAILNLIEEKLDRTFITDSYACRRGKGVHAAVNRYQAWAQSYRYVLKMDVRQYFPSIDHALLKEKLRRRLNDHRVLALLDQIIDGSPTLVSEACYFSGDDLFTPLSRRVGIPIGNLTSQFFANLYLDDLDHYIKQVLKVRPYLRYVDDMVVLGHDKAQLADIRAAVRDRLAVDRLRLHPHKAHITRVADGLNLLGYVVFPTQRRLRNDNGHRFARKLRRMARAFGAGRLEWATAVASTQSWIGHARHA
;
A
#
# COMPACT_ATOMS: atom_id res chain seq x y z
N MET A 1 -17.88 18.57 -6.72
CA MET A 1 -18.16 17.12 -6.53
C MET A 1 -19.63 16.86 -6.85
N SER A 2 -19.97 15.86 -7.68
CA SER A 2 -21.39 15.54 -7.98
C SER A 2 -21.99 14.54 -6.99
N PHE A 3 -23.31 14.60 -6.80
CA PHE A 3 -24.06 13.64 -5.99
C PHE A 3 -23.84 12.20 -6.47
N ASP A 4 -23.91 11.96 -7.79
CA ASP A 4 -23.70 10.63 -8.36
C ASP A 4 -22.32 10.05 -8.04
N ASN A 5 -21.27 10.89 -8.05
CA ASN A 5 -19.94 10.44 -7.68
C ASN A 5 -19.88 10.07 -6.19
N LEU A 6 -20.52 10.84 -5.32
CA LEU A 6 -20.60 10.56 -3.89
C LEU A 6 -21.40 9.28 -3.60
N LEU A 7 -22.53 9.07 -4.29
CA LEU A 7 -23.32 7.86 -4.19
C LEU A 7 -22.52 6.63 -4.66
N ARG A 8 -21.79 6.74 -5.78
CA ARG A 8 -20.87 5.71 -6.26
C ARG A 8 -19.76 5.43 -5.24
N ALA A 9 -19.19 6.48 -4.65
CA ALA A 9 -18.16 6.36 -3.63
C ALA A 9 -18.66 5.65 -2.37
N TYR A 10 -19.86 6.00 -1.89
CA TYR A 10 -20.52 5.31 -0.78
C TYR A 10 -20.74 3.82 -1.08
N ARG A 11 -21.23 3.49 -2.28
CA ARG A 11 -21.43 2.10 -2.71
C ARG A 11 -20.13 1.30 -2.69
N LYS A 12 -18.99 1.90 -3.07
CA LYS A 12 -17.66 1.30 -2.95
C LYS A 12 -17.22 1.17 -1.49
N ALA A 13 -17.38 2.22 -0.68
CA ALA A 13 -16.95 2.26 0.72
C ALA A 13 -17.66 1.23 1.60
N ARG A 14 -18.96 0.99 1.35
CA ARG A 14 -19.81 0.07 2.14
C ARG A 14 -19.64 -1.40 1.80
N LEU A 15 -18.98 -1.74 0.70
CA LEU A 15 -18.93 -3.11 0.18
C LEU A 15 -18.38 -4.08 1.23
N GLY A 16 -19.13 -5.15 1.52
CA GLY A 16 -18.79 -6.15 2.53
C GLY A 16 -18.82 -5.67 3.99
N LYS A 17 -19.33 -4.46 4.27
CA LYS A 17 -19.27 -3.82 5.60
C LYS A 17 -20.60 -3.26 6.09
N ARG A 18 -21.72 -3.63 5.45
CA ARG A 18 -23.06 -3.09 5.74
C ARG A 18 -23.48 -3.23 7.21
N GLY A 19 -23.13 -4.35 7.85
CA GLY A 19 -23.47 -4.61 9.25
C GLY A 19 -22.62 -3.86 10.30
N ARG A 20 -21.66 -3.01 9.88
CA ARG A 20 -20.90 -2.21 10.84
C ARG A 20 -21.72 -1.01 11.30
N PRO A 21 -21.80 -0.68 12.61
CA PRO A 21 -22.64 0.40 13.12
C PRO A 21 -22.50 1.74 12.36
N ALA A 22 -21.26 2.23 12.19
CA ALA A 22 -21.00 3.48 11.46
C ALA A 22 -21.40 3.45 9.96
N VAL A 23 -21.47 2.27 9.35
CA VAL A 23 -21.94 2.11 7.96
C VAL A 23 -23.46 2.07 7.93
N ALA A 24 -24.08 1.36 8.87
CA ALA A 24 -25.53 1.27 9.00
C ALA A 24 -26.13 2.65 9.31
N GLU A 25 -25.58 3.37 10.28
CA GLU A 25 -26.02 4.73 10.66
C GLU A 25 -25.96 5.71 9.48
N PHE A 26 -24.84 5.75 8.75
CA PHE A 26 -24.73 6.55 7.54
C PHE A 26 -25.73 6.12 6.46
N SER A 27 -26.03 4.81 6.38
CA SER A 27 -26.97 4.27 5.39
C SER A 27 -28.43 4.59 5.72
N LEU A 28 -28.78 4.72 7.01
CA LEU A 28 -30.13 5.13 7.44
C LEU A 28 -30.44 6.57 7.01
N ASN A 29 -29.44 7.45 7.03
CA ASN A 29 -29.56 8.86 6.66
C ASN A 29 -28.89 9.18 5.31
N LEU A 30 -28.85 8.22 4.39
CA LEU A 30 -27.96 8.26 3.21
C LEU A 30 -28.05 9.56 2.41
N GLU A 31 -29.26 9.96 1.98
CA GLU A 31 -29.42 11.14 1.13
C GLU A 31 -28.99 12.42 1.85
N LYS A 32 -29.41 12.58 3.11
CA LYS A 32 -29.04 13.73 3.95
C LYS A 32 -27.53 13.81 4.16
N GLU A 33 -26.88 12.68 4.44
CA GLU A 33 -25.42 12.62 4.60
C GLU A 33 -24.69 12.97 3.29
N LEU A 34 -25.16 12.46 2.14
CA LEU A 34 -24.54 12.75 0.85
C LEU A 34 -24.74 14.19 0.41
N PHE A 35 -25.93 14.78 0.60
CA PHE A 35 -26.17 16.20 0.32
C PHE A 35 -25.36 17.10 1.26
N SER A 36 -25.27 16.75 2.55
CA SER A 36 -24.40 17.44 3.48
C SER A 36 -22.94 17.39 3.01
N LEU A 37 -22.41 16.22 2.68
CA LEU A 37 -21.06 16.06 2.13
C LEU A 37 -20.85 16.85 0.84
N GLN A 38 -21.84 16.85 -0.05
CA GLN A 38 -21.77 17.59 -1.30
C GLN A 38 -21.60 19.08 -1.04
N ARG A 39 -22.38 19.65 -0.11
CA ARG A 39 -22.32 21.07 0.28
C ARG A 39 -20.95 21.45 0.84
N VAL A 40 -20.46 20.77 1.88
CA VAL A 40 -19.11 21.07 2.44
C VAL A 40 -17.99 20.89 1.42
N LEU A 41 -18.10 19.95 0.48
CA LEU A 41 -17.11 19.78 -0.60
C LEU A 41 -17.24 20.84 -1.70
N GLN A 42 -18.43 21.40 -1.92
CA GLN A 42 -18.66 22.49 -2.88
C GLN A 42 -18.19 23.82 -2.31
N ASP A 43 -18.40 24.03 -1.02
CA ASP A 43 -18.04 25.24 -0.27
C ASP A 43 -16.59 25.21 0.25
N GLU A 44 -15.84 24.14 -0.04
CA GLU A 44 -14.43 23.94 0.34
C GLU A 44 -14.16 23.97 1.86
N SER A 45 -15.21 23.76 2.66
CA SER A 45 -15.22 23.74 4.12
C SER A 45 -15.16 22.32 4.71
N TYR A 46 -14.75 21.33 3.92
CA TYR A 46 -14.57 19.96 4.38
C TYR A 46 -13.38 19.85 5.34
N GLU A 47 -13.63 19.27 6.52
CA GLU A 47 -12.59 18.90 7.48
C GLU A 47 -12.63 17.38 7.74
N PRO A 48 -11.48 16.68 7.66
CA PRO A 48 -11.40 15.28 8.04
C PRO A 48 -11.78 15.06 9.51
N GLY A 49 -12.59 14.04 9.78
CA GLY A 49 -12.93 13.65 11.12
C GLY A 49 -11.77 12.97 11.87
N LYS A 50 -11.95 12.83 13.19
CA LYS A 50 -10.91 12.24 14.05
C LYS A 50 -10.67 10.77 13.72
N TYR A 51 -9.41 10.42 13.53
CA TYR A 51 -8.98 9.05 13.30
C TYR A 51 -9.14 8.19 14.54
N ARG A 52 -9.61 6.95 14.35
CA ARG A 52 -9.53 5.91 15.37
C ARG A 52 -8.21 5.17 15.24
N LEU A 53 -7.34 5.34 16.23
CA LEU A 53 -6.04 4.66 16.30
C LEU A 53 -6.16 3.32 17.03
N PHE A 54 -5.58 2.27 16.47
CA PHE A 54 -5.45 0.97 17.15
C PHE A 54 -4.28 0.18 16.61
N THR A 55 -3.63 -0.63 17.46
CA THR A 55 -2.49 -1.44 17.05
C THR A 55 -2.94 -2.84 16.68
N ILE A 56 -2.51 -3.34 15.51
CA ILE A 56 -2.66 -4.74 15.13
C ILE A 56 -1.31 -5.46 15.21
N TYR A 57 -1.34 -6.74 15.58
CA TYR A 57 -0.15 -7.59 15.63
C TYR A 57 -0.31 -8.78 14.69
N GLU A 58 0.48 -8.81 13.62
CA GLU A 58 0.54 -9.95 12.70
C GLU A 58 1.94 -10.57 12.63
N ARG A 59 2.98 -9.77 12.88
CA ARG A 59 4.40 -10.17 13.08
C ARG A 59 5.17 -9.12 13.89
N LYS A 60 4.93 -7.87 13.51
CA LYS A 60 5.35 -6.67 14.23
C LYS A 60 4.11 -5.83 14.53
N PRO A 61 4.09 -5.04 15.62
CA PRO A 61 3.02 -4.10 15.88
C PRO A 61 2.92 -3.11 14.72
N ARG A 62 1.69 -2.82 14.29
CA ARG A 62 1.39 -1.79 13.30
C ARG A 62 0.28 -0.91 13.85
N LEU A 63 0.57 0.39 13.98
CA LEU A 63 -0.45 1.38 14.29
C LEU A 63 -1.33 1.57 13.05
N ILE A 64 -2.61 1.26 13.18
CA ILE A 64 -3.64 1.46 12.16
C ILE A 64 -4.41 2.72 12.53
N ALA A 65 -4.63 3.57 11.55
CA ALA A 65 -5.42 4.77 11.67
C ALA A 65 -6.62 4.64 10.75
N ALA A 66 -7.78 4.36 11.35
CA ALA A 66 -9.02 4.21 10.60
C ALA A 66 -9.78 5.53 10.55
N ALA A 67 -9.96 6.06 9.34
CA ALA A 67 -10.82 7.20 9.12
C ALA A 67 -12.31 6.85 9.37
N PRO A 68 -13.11 7.83 9.86
CA PRO A 68 -14.57 7.75 9.91
C PRO A 68 -15.19 7.26 8.60
N PHE A 69 -16.40 6.70 8.65
CA PHE A 69 -17.05 6.21 7.43
C PHE A 69 -17.35 7.33 6.44
N ARG A 70 -17.79 8.49 6.93
CA ARG A 70 -18.03 9.70 6.15
C ARG A 70 -16.79 10.09 5.32
N ASP A 71 -15.61 10.16 5.95
CA ASP A 71 -14.36 10.49 5.26
C ASP A 71 -13.94 9.41 4.27
N ARG A 72 -14.22 8.13 4.57
CA ARG A 72 -13.98 7.05 3.59
C ARG A 72 -14.83 7.22 2.34
N VAL A 73 -16.03 7.77 2.42
CA VAL A 73 -16.82 8.15 1.22
C VAL A 73 -16.08 9.23 0.43
N VAL A 74 -15.56 10.27 1.10
CA VAL A 74 -14.77 11.33 0.46
C VAL A 74 -13.50 10.78 -0.21
N HIS A 75 -12.76 9.89 0.48
CA HIS A 75 -11.58 9.20 -0.06
C HIS A 75 -11.89 8.43 -1.35
N HIS A 76 -13.01 7.71 -1.38
CA HIS A 76 -13.46 7.02 -2.59
C HIS A 76 -13.91 8.01 -3.68
N ALA A 77 -14.56 9.12 -3.30
CA ALA A 77 -15.06 10.11 -4.23
C ALA A 77 -13.93 10.84 -4.96
N ILE A 78 -12.87 11.24 -4.25
CA ILE A 78 -11.71 11.89 -4.86
C ILE A 78 -10.92 10.91 -5.75
N LEU A 79 -10.74 9.67 -5.30
CA LEU A 79 -10.05 8.66 -6.10
C LEU A 79 -10.82 8.26 -7.35
N ASN A 80 -12.16 8.30 -7.36
CA ASN A 80 -12.93 8.10 -8.59
C ASN A 80 -12.55 9.10 -9.70
N LEU A 81 -12.05 10.29 -9.34
CA LEU A 81 -11.69 11.35 -10.28
C LEU A 81 -10.23 11.26 -10.75
N ILE A 82 -9.32 10.86 -9.85
CA ILE A 82 -7.87 10.93 -10.10
C ILE A 82 -7.20 9.57 -10.34
N GLU A 83 -7.77 8.47 -9.84
CA GLU A 83 -7.14 7.13 -9.86
C GLU A 83 -6.74 6.74 -11.28
N GLU A 84 -7.65 6.86 -12.25
CA GLU A 84 -7.40 6.43 -13.62
C GLU A 84 -6.33 7.27 -14.33
N LYS A 85 -6.37 8.60 -14.16
CA LYS A 85 -5.40 9.50 -14.80
C LYS A 85 -3.98 9.22 -14.33
N LEU A 86 -3.82 8.99 -13.03
CA LEU A 86 -2.54 8.72 -12.40
C LEU A 86 -2.09 7.27 -12.60
N ASP A 87 -3.00 6.28 -12.58
CA ASP A 87 -2.62 4.88 -12.80
C ASP A 87 -2.00 4.64 -14.19
N ARG A 88 -2.42 5.44 -15.19
CA ARG A 88 -1.83 5.43 -16.53
C ARG A 88 -0.38 5.89 -16.58
N THR A 89 0.08 6.68 -15.61
CA THR A 89 1.49 7.11 -15.56
C THR A 89 2.38 6.01 -15.00
N PHE A 90 1.86 5.18 -14.09
CA PHE A 90 2.63 4.14 -13.43
C PHE A 90 3.19 3.09 -14.39
N ILE A 91 4.40 2.62 -14.11
CA ILE A 91 5.00 1.51 -14.84
C ILE A 91 4.13 0.25 -14.80
N THR A 92 4.25 -0.61 -15.82
CA THR A 92 3.47 -1.85 -15.90
C THR A 92 3.77 -2.82 -14.76
N ASP A 93 5.02 -2.92 -14.31
CA ASP A 93 5.48 -3.88 -13.30
C ASP A 93 5.33 -3.37 -11.85
N SER A 94 4.44 -2.39 -11.60
CA SER A 94 3.96 -2.00 -10.27
C SER A 94 2.60 -2.66 -10.00
N TYR A 95 2.51 -3.46 -8.94
CA TYR A 95 1.40 -4.44 -8.77
C TYR A 95 0.44 -4.19 -7.60
N ALA A 96 0.82 -3.41 -6.61
CA ALA A 96 0.02 -3.26 -5.40
C ALA A 96 -1.16 -2.31 -5.61
N CYS A 97 -2.34 -2.64 -5.09
CA CYS A 97 -3.51 -1.74 -5.07
C CYS A 97 -3.94 -1.17 -6.43
N ARG A 98 -3.73 -1.94 -7.52
CA ARG A 98 -4.09 -1.55 -8.89
C ARG A 98 -5.03 -2.57 -9.52
N ARG A 99 -5.92 -2.12 -10.41
CA ARG A 99 -6.89 -2.99 -11.08
C ARG A 99 -6.18 -3.95 -12.04
N GLY A 100 -6.60 -5.21 -12.06
CA GLY A 100 -5.97 -6.26 -12.88
C GLY A 100 -4.54 -6.62 -12.45
N LYS A 101 -4.07 -6.10 -11.31
CA LYS A 101 -2.80 -6.44 -10.68
C LYS A 101 -3.03 -7.23 -9.39
N GLY A 102 -1.95 -7.55 -8.69
CA GLY A 102 -2.02 -8.21 -7.39
C GLY A 102 -0.83 -9.14 -7.15
N VAL A 103 -0.89 -9.86 -6.03
CA VAL A 103 0.18 -10.75 -5.57
C VAL A 103 0.52 -11.81 -6.62
N HIS A 104 -0.49 -12.52 -7.14
CA HIS A 104 -0.26 -13.61 -8.09
C HIS A 104 0.33 -13.11 -9.41
N ALA A 105 -0.12 -11.95 -9.91
CA ALA A 105 0.43 -11.34 -11.12
C ALA A 105 1.91 -10.95 -10.93
N ALA A 106 2.27 -10.38 -9.79
CA ALA A 106 3.65 -10.04 -9.44
C ALA A 106 4.54 -11.30 -9.33
N VAL A 107 4.05 -12.34 -8.65
CA VAL A 107 4.77 -13.61 -8.49
C VAL A 107 4.96 -14.33 -9.83
N ASN A 108 3.93 -14.37 -10.67
CA ASN A 108 4.03 -14.96 -12.02
C ASN A 108 5.06 -14.22 -12.87
N ARG A 109 5.04 -12.88 -12.84
CA ARG A 109 6.03 -12.06 -13.57
C ARG A 109 7.45 -12.33 -13.08
N TYR A 110 7.64 -12.35 -11.76
CA TYR A 110 8.94 -12.67 -11.16
C TYR A 110 9.43 -14.06 -11.60
N GLN A 111 8.56 -15.07 -11.54
CA GLN A 111 8.93 -16.45 -11.89
C GLN A 111 9.34 -16.58 -13.36
N ALA A 112 8.63 -15.90 -14.28
CA ALA A 112 9.00 -15.87 -15.69
C ALA A 112 10.42 -15.29 -15.89
N TRP A 113 10.76 -14.20 -15.22
CA TRP A 113 12.12 -13.65 -15.26
C TRP A 113 13.16 -14.53 -14.55
N ALA A 114 12.77 -15.19 -13.46
CA ALA A 114 13.64 -16.08 -12.70
C ALA A 114 14.21 -17.23 -13.53
N GLN A 115 13.58 -17.59 -14.65
CA GLN A 115 14.09 -18.59 -15.60
C GLN A 115 15.26 -18.09 -16.43
N SER A 116 15.37 -16.78 -16.65
CA SER A 116 16.39 -16.18 -17.53
C SER A 116 17.53 -15.50 -16.79
N TYR A 117 17.35 -15.12 -15.52
CA TYR A 117 18.35 -14.38 -14.75
C TYR A 117 18.98 -15.22 -13.62
N ARG A 118 20.24 -14.93 -13.30
CA ARG A 118 21.03 -15.70 -12.31
C ARG A 118 20.90 -15.16 -10.90
N TYR A 119 20.82 -13.84 -10.76
CA TYR A 119 20.80 -13.15 -9.47
C TYR A 119 19.57 -12.27 -9.33
N VAL A 120 19.19 -12.04 -8.08
CA VAL A 120 18.10 -11.15 -7.70
C VAL A 120 18.54 -10.24 -6.57
N LEU A 121 18.30 -8.95 -6.75
CA LEU A 121 18.39 -7.92 -5.72
C LEU A 121 16.97 -7.68 -5.18
N LYS A 122 16.78 -7.99 -3.90
CA LYS A 122 15.57 -7.61 -3.16
C LYS A 122 15.87 -6.37 -2.31
N MET A 123 14.95 -5.41 -2.32
CA MET A 123 15.01 -4.17 -1.56
C MET A 123 13.66 -3.89 -0.89
N ASP A 124 13.70 -3.19 0.25
CA ASP A 124 12.53 -2.82 1.07
C ASP A 124 12.84 -1.46 1.70
N VAL A 125 11.86 -0.57 1.81
CA VAL A 125 12.03 0.76 2.41
C VAL A 125 11.80 0.69 3.92
N ARG A 126 12.71 1.26 4.69
CA ARG A 126 12.58 1.29 6.16
C ARG A 126 11.38 2.15 6.55
N GLN A 127 10.49 1.60 7.39
CA GLN A 127 9.32 2.30 7.95
C GLN A 127 8.51 3.08 6.90
N TYR A 128 8.31 2.50 5.72
CA TYR A 128 7.84 3.23 4.53
C TYR A 128 6.65 4.18 4.76
N PHE A 129 5.51 3.68 5.23
CA PHE A 129 4.32 4.52 5.48
C PHE A 129 4.58 5.66 6.47
N PRO A 130 5.18 5.42 7.66
CA PRO A 130 5.62 6.48 8.57
C PRO A 130 6.64 7.48 8.00
N SER A 131 7.48 7.07 7.05
CA SER A 131 8.57 7.91 6.53
C SER A 131 8.18 8.77 5.32
N ILE A 132 6.95 8.64 4.79
CA ILE A 132 6.50 9.47 3.65
C ILE A 132 6.40 10.93 4.07
N ASP A 133 7.17 11.78 3.41
CA ASP A 133 7.17 13.23 3.62
C ASP A 133 5.95 13.90 2.99
N HIS A 134 5.20 14.66 3.78
CA HIS A 134 3.95 15.29 3.33
C HIS A 134 4.21 16.35 2.25
N ALA A 135 5.22 17.19 2.40
CA ALA A 135 5.49 18.26 1.45
C ALA A 135 5.89 17.69 0.09
N LEU A 136 6.77 16.69 0.07
CA LEU A 136 7.18 16.00 -1.17
C LEU A 136 6.03 15.22 -1.81
N LEU A 137 5.16 14.60 -1.00
CA LEU A 137 3.96 13.92 -1.53
C LEU A 137 3.03 14.92 -2.23
N LYS A 138 2.77 16.06 -1.61
CA LYS A 138 1.91 17.09 -2.19
C LYS A 138 2.54 17.70 -3.45
N GLU A 139 3.86 17.91 -3.47
CA GLU A 139 4.58 18.35 -4.68
C GLU A 139 4.45 17.33 -5.82
N LYS A 140 4.63 16.04 -5.54
CA LYS A 140 4.43 14.94 -6.52
C LYS A 140 3.00 14.91 -7.08
N LEU A 141 2.01 15.27 -6.28
CA LEU A 141 0.61 15.41 -6.72
C LEU A 141 0.42 16.62 -7.64
N ARG A 142 0.95 17.79 -7.27
CA ARG A 142 0.86 19.03 -8.08
C ARG A 142 1.56 18.90 -9.43
N ARG A 143 2.62 18.10 -9.54
CA ARG A 143 3.27 17.82 -10.83
C ARG A 143 2.42 17.00 -11.81
N ARG A 144 1.38 16.29 -11.34
CA ARG A 144 0.56 15.38 -12.15
C ARG A 144 -0.91 15.78 -12.24
N LEU A 145 -1.36 16.68 -11.38
CA LEU A 145 -2.75 17.15 -11.30
C LEU A 145 -2.76 18.67 -11.34
N ASN A 146 -3.65 19.24 -12.14
CA ASN A 146 -3.77 20.70 -12.32
C ASN A 146 -5.01 21.30 -11.64
N ASP A 147 -5.98 20.48 -11.23
CA ASP A 147 -7.23 20.96 -10.64
C ASP A 147 -6.99 21.42 -9.19
N HIS A 148 -7.09 22.74 -8.96
CA HIS A 148 -6.84 23.37 -7.67
C HIS A 148 -7.77 22.85 -6.57
N ARG A 149 -9.04 22.59 -6.87
CA ARG A 149 -10.02 22.12 -5.88
C ARG A 149 -9.73 20.70 -5.45
N VAL A 150 -9.32 19.86 -6.40
CA VAL A 150 -8.84 18.50 -6.14
C VAL A 150 -7.58 18.53 -5.27
N LEU A 151 -6.61 19.38 -5.62
CA LEU A 151 -5.37 19.52 -4.87
C LEU A 151 -5.60 20.01 -3.44
N ALA A 152 -6.46 21.01 -3.24
CA ALA A 152 -6.82 21.53 -1.92
C ALA A 152 -7.47 20.45 -1.04
N LEU A 153 -8.38 19.64 -1.60
CA LEU A 153 -8.99 18.52 -0.87
C LEU A 153 -7.95 17.43 -0.52
N LEU A 154 -7.00 17.16 -1.42
CA LEU A 154 -5.91 16.21 -1.15
C LEU A 154 -4.98 16.73 -0.06
N ASP A 155 -4.68 18.03 -0.06
CA ASP A 155 -3.92 18.68 1.01
C ASP A 155 -4.62 18.53 2.35
N GLN A 156 -5.93 18.83 2.41
CA GLN A 156 -6.74 18.64 3.63
C GLN A 156 -6.71 17.19 4.14
N ILE A 157 -6.82 16.19 3.25
CA ILE A 157 -6.74 14.77 3.62
C ILE A 157 -5.34 14.40 4.16
N ILE A 158 -4.27 14.92 3.54
CA ILE A 158 -2.90 14.66 3.96
C ILE A 158 -2.62 15.34 5.31
N ASP A 159 -3.01 16.61 5.48
CA ASP A 159 -2.75 17.38 6.70
C ASP A 159 -3.60 16.93 7.88
N GLY A 160 -4.83 16.47 7.63
CA GLY A 160 -5.70 15.85 8.63
C GLY A 160 -5.27 14.44 9.03
N SER A 161 -4.27 13.86 8.35
CA SER A 161 -3.71 12.57 8.74
C SER A 161 -2.96 12.65 10.07
N PRO A 162 -3.02 11.61 10.92
CA PRO A 162 -2.23 11.59 12.15
C PRO A 162 -0.75 11.53 11.79
N THR A 163 0.06 12.40 12.40
CA THR A 163 1.52 12.31 12.31
C THR A 163 1.96 10.99 12.93
N LEU A 164 2.56 10.13 12.12
CA LEU A 164 3.11 8.87 12.62
C LEU A 164 4.54 9.13 13.11
N VAL A 165 4.86 8.66 14.30
CA VAL A 165 6.22 8.73 14.81
C VAL A 165 7.10 7.83 13.94
N SER A 166 7.99 8.45 13.18
CA SER A 166 9.12 7.79 12.51
C SER A 166 10.37 8.07 13.34
N GLU A 167 11.35 7.17 13.26
CA GLU A 167 12.69 7.48 13.78
C GLU A 167 13.24 8.72 13.06
N ALA A 168 13.91 9.61 13.80
CA ALA A 168 14.54 10.79 13.23
C ALA A 168 15.56 10.38 12.17
N CYS A 169 15.35 10.82 10.93
CA CYS A 169 16.24 10.56 9.82
C CYS A 169 16.71 11.89 9.23
N TYR A 170 18.03 12.03 9.15
CA TYR A 170 18.68 13.19 8.56
C TYR A 170 19.09 12.90 7.12
N PHE A 171 18.90 13.87 6.25
CA PHE A 171 19.32 13.85 4.85
C PHE A 171 20.26 15.02 4.57
N SER A 172 20.92 15.02 3.42
CA SER A 172 21.83 16.10 3.05
C SER A 172 21.09 17.44 3.05
N GLY A 173 21.65 18.44 3.75
CA GLY A 173 21.04 19.77 3.93
C GLY A 173 20.12 19.90 5.14
N ASP A 174 19.91 18.83 5.93
CA ASP A 174 19.12 18.92 7.16
C ASP A 174 19.92 19.55 8.31
N ASP A 175 19.22 20.31 9.15
CA ASP A 175 19.70 20.73 10.47
C ASP A 175 19.17 19.81 11.58
N LEU A 176 19.54 20.10 12.84
CA LEU A 176 19.12 19.31 14.01
C LEU A 176 17.60 19.29 14.22
N PHE A 177 16.87 20.32 13.75
CA PHE A 177 15.44 20.51 13.97
C PHE A 177 14.57 20.05 12.80
N THR A 178 15.17 19.74 11.65
CA THR A 178 14.46 19.37 10.41
C THR A 178 13.52 18.18 10.61
N PRO A 179 13.89 17.11 11.35
CA PRO A 179 12.94 16.03 11.63
C PRO A 179 11.73 16.44 12.49
N LEU A 180 11.83 17.51 13.27
CA LEU A 180 10.76 18.03 14.13
C LEU A 180 9.84 19.00 13.38
N SER A 181 10.38 19.77 12.42
CA SER A 181 9.61 20.75 11.66
C SER A 181 8.81 20.12 10.52
N ARG A 182 9.24 18.95 10.01
CA ARG A 182 8.58 18.29 8.87
C ARG A 182 7.51 17.31 9.32
N ARG A 183 6.34 17.40 8.68
CA ARG A 183 5.30 16.37 8.83
C ARG A 183 5.58 15.17 7.95
N VAL A 184 5.57 14.01 8.58
CA VAL A 184 5.78 12.71 7.94
C VAL A 184 4.68 11.73 8.33
N GLY A 185 4.50 10.74 7.48
CA GLY A 185 3.70 9.57 7.76
C GLY A 185 2.30 9.65 7.17
N ILE A 186 1.88 8.58 6.49
CA ILE A 186 0.50 8.43 6.03
C ILE A 186 -0.17 7.23 6.71
N PRO A 187 -1.47 7.32 7.04
CA PRO A 187 -2.14 6.33 7.86
C PRO A 187 -2.27 4.96 7.16
N ILE A 188 -1.85 3.90 7.87
CA ILE A 188 -2.09 2.54 7.42
C ILE A 188 -3.58 2.23 7.64
N GLY A 189 -4.28 1.78 6.60
CA GLY A 189 -5.70 1.42 6.65
C GLY A 189 -6.62 2.34 5.84
N ASN A 190 -6.11 3.49 5.39
CA ASN A 190 -6.82 4.40 4.49
C ASN A 190 -6.60 4.05 3.02
N LEU A 191 -7.66 4.23 2.22
CA LEU A 191 -7.63 3.99 0.78
C LEU A 191 -6.68 4.95 0.06
N THR A 192 -6.79 6.25 0.35
CA THR A 192 -5.93 7.31 -0.20
C THR A 192 -4.47 7.05 0.11
N SER A 193 -4.15 6.60 1.33
CA SER A 193 -2.77 6.32 1.74
C SER A 193 -2.12 5.19 0.94
N GLN A 194 -2.85 4.14 0.58
CA GLN A 194 -2.30 3.09 -0.30
C GLN A 194 -1.96 3.64 -1.69
N PHE A 195 -2.85 4.48 -2.21
CA PHE A 195 -2.66 5.12 -3.51
C PHE A 195 -1.48 6.12 -3.50
N PHE A 196 -1.40 6.96 -2.47
CA PHE A 196 -0.30 7.91 -2.27
C PHE A 196 1.05 7.21 -2.12
N ALA A 197 1.08 6.05 -1.45
CA ALA A 197 2.29 5.24 -1.36
C ALA A 197 2.77 4.83 -2.78
N ASN A 198 1.87 4.27 -3.61
CA ASN A 198 2.25 3.93 -4.98
C ASN A 198 2.78 5.13 -5.79
N LEU A 199 2.10 6.26 -5.68
CA LEU A 199 2.47 7.51 -6.34
C LEU A 199 3.84 8.02 -5.88
N TYR A 200 4.15 7.91 -4.59
CA TYR A 200 5.37 8.47 -4.01
C TYR A 200 6.64 7.84 -4.61
N LEU A 201 6.61 6.53 -4.83
CA LEU A 201 7.70 5.75 -5.43
C LEU A 201 7.64 5.66 -6.96
N ASP A 202 6.67 6.28 -7.61
CA ASP A 202 6.54 6.26 -9.07
C ASP A 202 7.75 6.92 -9.77
N ASP A 203 8.24 8.04 -9.22
CA ASP A 203 9.44 8.70 -9.76
C ASP A 203 10.68 7.78 -9.71
N LEU A 204 10.78 6.93 -8.67
CA LEU A 204 11.84 5.94 -8.55
C LEU A 204 11.66 4.82 -9.58
N ASP A 205 10.42 4.37 -9.80
CA ASP A 205 10.12 3.35 -10.81
C ASP A 205 10.55 3.79 -12.21
N HIS A 206 10.21 5.03 -12.57
CA HIS A 206 10.64 5.62 -13.83
C HIS A 206 12.16 5.79 -13.91
N TYR A 207 12.80 6.22 -12.84
CA TYR A 207 14.27 6.30 -12.77
C TYR A 207 14.92 4.93 -13.03
N ILE A 208 14.45 3.87 -12.40
CA ILE A 208 14.99 2.51 -12.58
C ILE A 208 14.75 2.00 -14.01
N LYS A 209 13.55 2.20 -14.56
CA LYS A 209 13.18 1.70 -15.90
C LYS A 209 13.79 2.50 -17.05
N GLN A 210 13.88 3.83 -16.92
CA GLN A 210 14.21 4.73 -18.03
C GLN A 210 15.65 5.25 -17.95
N VAL A 211 16.16 5.54 -16.75
CA VAL A 211 17.52 6.07 -16.56
C VAL A 211 18.51 4.92 -16.36
N LEU A 212 18.27 4.03 -15.39
CA LEU A 212 19.12 2.85 -15.19
C LEU A 212 18.87 1.75 -16.24
N LYS A 213 17.80 1.87 -17.04
CA LYS A 213 17.41 0.95 -18.12
C LYS A 213 17.26 -0.51 -17.66
N VAL A 214 16.88 -0.71 -16.41
CA VAL A 214 16.71 -2.05 -15.81
C VAL A 214 15.41 -2.66 -16.29
N ARG A 215 15.48 -3.69 -17.14
CA ARG A 215 14.29 -4.37 -17.67
C ARG A 215 13.54 -5.20 -16.61
N PRO A 216 14.16 -6.15 -15.88
CA PRO A 216 13.46 -7.04 -14.94
C PRO A 216 13.32 -6.41 -13.55
N TYR A 217 12.61 -5.29 -13.48
CA TYR A 217 12.25 -4.60 -12.24
C TYR A 217 10.75 -4.71 -11.97
N LEU A 218 10.39 -5.12 -10.76
CA LEU A 218 9.01 -5.13 -10.25
C LEU A 218 8.92 -4.50 -8.87
N ARG A 219 7.75 -3.93 -8.55
CA ARG A 219 7.44 -3.36 -7.24
C ARG A 219 6.07 -3.78 -6.74
N TYR A 220 5.99 -4.07 -5.44
CA TYR A 220 4.75 -4.28 -4.70
C TYR A 220 4.78 -3.43 -3.42
N VAL A 221 4.11 -2.28 -3.44
CA VAL A 221 4.23 -1.25 -2.39
C VAL A 221 5.69 -0.81 -2.26
N ASP A 222 6.39 -1.20 -1.19
CA ASP A 222 7.80 -0.94 -0.88
C ASP A 222 8.73 -2.13 -1.16
N ASP A 223 8.19 -3.34 -1.34
CA ASP A 223 8.95 -4.51 -1.76
C ASP A 223 9.35 -4.33 -3.24
N MET A 224 10.63 -4.11 -3.49
CA MET A 224 11.22 -3.94 -4.81
C MET A 224 12.13 -5.13 -5.15
N VAL A 225 12.04 -5.59 -6.39
CA VAL A 225 12.87 -6.72 -6.87
C VAL A 225 13.43 -6.39 -8.25
N VAL A 226 14.75 -6.56 -8.38
CA VAL A 226 15.50 -6.42 -9.63
C VAL A 226 16.23 -7.72 -9.92
N LEU A 227 16.15 -8.25 -11.13
CA LEU A 227 16.95 -9.40 -11.55
C LEU A 227 18.11 -8.98 -12.45
N GLY A 228 19.18 -9.79 -12.46
CA GLY A 228 20.36 -9.53 -13.26
C GLY A 228 21.26 -10.75 -13.44
N HIS A 229 22.24 -10.63 -14.32
CA HIS A 229 23.25 -11.67 -14.55
C HIS A 229 24.52 -11.48 -13.72
N ASP A 230 24.78 -10.25 -13.28
CA ASP A 230 25.98 -9.87 -12.55
C ASP A 230 25.63 -9.25 -11.19
N LYS A 231 26.38 -9.66 -10.16
CA LYS A 231 26.23 -9.13 -8.80
C LYS A 231 26.78 -7.72 -8.68
N ALA A 232 27.86 -7.38 -9.39
CA ALA A 232 28.45 -6.05 -9.31
C ALA A 232 27.47 -5.01 -9.88
N GLN A 233 26.92 -5.26 -11.07
CA GLN A 233 25.84 -4.44 -11.62
C GLN A 233 24.63 -4.27 -10.67
N LEU A 234 24.19 -5.35 -10.00
CA LEU A 234 23.11 -5.26 -9.02
C LEU A 234 23.51 -4.43 -7.78
N ALA A 235 24.77 -4.48 -7.36
CA ALA A 235 25.27 -3.65 -6.27
C ALA A 235 25.29 -2.16 -6.65
N ASP A 236 25.65 -1.83 -7.89
CA ASP A 236 25.61 -0.47 -8.42
C ASP A 236 24.18 0.05 -8.50
N ILE A 237 23.25 -0.78 -9.01
CA ILE A 237 21.81 -0.45 -9.01
C ILE A 237 21.32 -0.22 -7.58
N ARG A 238 21.72 -1.04 -6.61
CA ARG A 238 21.35 -0.85 -5.20
C ARG A 238 21.85 0.49 -4.66
N ALA A 239 23.07 0.89 -5.00
CA ALA A 239 23.63 2.18 -4.61
C ALA A 239 22.87 3.35 -5.24
N ALA A 240 22.63 3.29 -6.56
CA ALA A 240 21.86 4.31 -7.28
C ALA A 240 20.43 4.46 -6.73
N VAL A 241 19.76 3.34 -6.42
CA VAL A 241 18.42 3.35 -5.80
C VAL A 241 18.45 3.94 -4.41
N ARG A 242 19.46 3.61 -3.58
CA ARG A 242 19.64 4.21 -2.26
C ARG A 242 19.76 5.74 -2.36
N ASP A 243 20.57 6.22 -3.28
CA ASP A 243 20.84 7.65 -3.43
C ASP A 243 19.61 8.37 -3.98
N ARG A 244 18.87 7.76 -4.92
CA ARG A 244 17.61 8.30 -5.42
C ARG A 244 16.50 8.35 -4.36
N LEU A 245 16.43 7.35 -3.49
CA LEU A 245 15.50 7.33 -2.35
C LEU A 245 15.83 8.43 -1.33
N ALA A 246 17.11 8.75 -1.14
CA ALA A 246 17.51 9.83 -0.23
C ALA A 246 17.00 11.21 -0.69
N VAL A 247 16.90 11.45 -2.01
CA VAL A 247 16.26 12.64 -2.58
C VAL A 247 14.78 12.71 -2.19
N ASP A 248 14.08 11.57 -2.20
CA ASP A 248 12.70 11.46 -1.73
C ASP A 248 12.62 11.31 -0.20
N ARG A 249 13.69 11.59 0.55
CA ARG A 249 13.77 11.47 2.03
C ARG A 249 13.37 10.09 2.56
N LEU A 250 13.69 9.04 1.81
CA LEU A 250 13.48 7.64 2.19
C LEU A 250 14.82 6.92 2.35
N ARG A 251 14.81 5.84 3.13
CA ARG A 251 16.00 4.98 3.33
C ARG A 251 15.68 3.52 3.06
N LEU A 252 16.61 2.82 2.43
CA LEU A 252 16.53 1.36 2.33
C LEU A 252 16.65 0.73 3.71
N HIS A 253 15.95 -0.38 3.89
CA HIS A 253 16.04 -1.16 5.10
C HIS A 253 17.39 -1.92 5.15
N PRO A 254 18.20 -1.75 6.21
CA PRO A 254 19.59 -2.20 6.25
C PRO A 254 19.75 -3.71 6.01
N HIS A 255 18.88 -4.53 6.62
CA HIS A 255 18.98 -6.00 6.53
C HIS A 255 18.08 -6.64 5.46
N LYS A 256 17.30 -5.85 4.71
CA LYS A 256 16.38 -6.39 3.70
C LYS A 256 16.78 -6.04 2.27
N ALA A 257 17.87 -5.29 2.11
CA ALA A 257 18.49 -5.01 0.82
C ALA A 257 19.65 -5.99 0.55
N HIS A 258 19.37 -7.10 -0.13
CA HIS A 258 20.35 -8.16 -0.37
C HIS A 258 20.28 -8.74 -1.78
N ILE A 259 21.41 -9.26 -2.25
CA ILE A 259 21.55 -9.96 -3.53
C ILE A 259 21.68 -11.46 -3.25
N THR A 260 20.83 -12.28 -3.86
CA THR A 260 20.87 -13.75 -3.77
C THR A 260 20.85 -14.38 -5.16
N ARG A 261 21.14 -15.68 -5.24
CA ARG A 261 20.93 -16.43 -6.48
C ARG A 261 19.45 -16.73 -6.62
N VAL A 262 18.95 -16.65 -7.84
CA VAL A 262 17.56 -17.01 -8.13
C VAL A 262 17.29 -18.49 -7.86
N ALA A 263 18.30 -19.36 -8.08
CA ALA A 263 18.22 -20.80 -7.80
C ALA A 263 17.97 -21.13 -6.31
N ASP A 264 18.37 -20.25 -5.39
CA ASP A 264 18.16 -20.45 -3.95
C ASP A 264 16.71 -20.16 -3.52
N GLY A 265 15.91 -19.61 -4.43
CA GLY A 265 14.52 -19.21 -4.20
C GLY A 265 14.41 -17.86 -3.48
N LEU A 266 13.41 -17.07 -3.87
CA LEU A 266 13.14 -15.77 -3.24
C LEU A 266 11.86 -15.77 -2.42
N ASN A 267 11.94 -15.24 -1.20
CA ASN A 267 10.77 -14.91 -0.38
C ASN A 267 10.04 -13.67 -0.96
N LEU A 268 8.96 -13.91 -1.71
CA LEU A 268 8.19 -12.88 -2.40
C LEU A 268 6.69 -13.04 -2.10
N LEU A 269 6.09 -12.00 -1.52
CA LEU A 269 4.62 -11.86 -1.36
C LEU A 269 3.88 -13.07 -0.76
N GLY A 270 4.52 -13.80 0.15
CA GLY A 270 3.94 -14.97 0.82
C GLY A 270 4.35 -16.33 0.25
N TYR A 271 5.16 -16.34 -0.80
CA TYR A 271 5.71 -17.53 -1.44
C TYR A 271 7.25 -17.56 -1.34
N VAL A 272 7.81 -18.76 -1.50
CA VAL A 272 9.21 -18.97 -1.88
C VAL A 272 9.20 -19.35 -3.36
N VAL A 273 9.73 -18.49 -4.22
CA VAL A 273 9.62 -18.63 -5.67
C VAL A 273 10.96 -19.02 -6.26
N PHE A 274 10.98 -20.14 -6.99
CA PHE A 274 12.11 -20.67 -7.75
C PHE A 274 11.84 -20.51 -9.26
N PRO A 275 12.85 -20.68 -10.14
CA PRO A 275 12.66 -20.60 -11.59
C PRO A 275 11.55 -21.51 -12.14
N THR A 276 11.49 -22.76 -11.66
CA THR A 276 10.60 -23.81 -12.20
C THR A 276 9.42 -24.15 -11.30
N GLN A 277 9.47 -23.78 -10.02
CA GLN A 277 8.46 -24.12 -9.03
C GLN A 277 8.28 -22.97 -8.04
N ARG A 278 7.20 -23.00 -7.27
CA ARG A 278 7.07 -22.14 -6.10
C ARG A 278 6.53 -22.95 -4.94
N ARG A 279 6.62 -22.40 -3.74
CA ARG A 279 6.19 -23.05 -2.50
C ARG A 279 5.52 -22.01 -1.61
N LEU A 280 4.53 -22.45 -0.83
CA LEU A 280 3.97 -21.60 0.21
C LEU A 280 5.00 -21.44 1.32
N ARG A 281 5.11 -20.24 1.90
CA ARG A 281 6.02 -20.02 3.02
C ARG A 281 5.59 -20.83 4.25
N ASN A 282 6.52 -21.52 4.91
CA ASN A 282 6.24 -22.34 6.09
C ASN A 282 5.46 -21.58 7.19
N ASP A 283 5.84 -20.33 7.47
CA ASP A 283 5.12 -19.52 8.46
C ASP A 283 3.65 -19.28 8.11
N ASN A 284 3.31 -19.23 6.81
CA ASN A 284 1.93 -19.11 6.36
C ASN A 284 1.15 -20.38 6.71
N GLY A 285 1.70 -21.55 6.39
CA GLY A 285 1.15 -22.85 6.80
C GLY A 285 0.97 -22.97 8.31
N HIS A 286 2.01 -22.67 9.09
CA HIS A 286 1.95 -22.73 10.56
C HIS A 286 0.92 -21.76 11.14
N ARG A 287 0.83 -20.53 10.62
CA ARG A 287 -0.20 -19.56 11.06
C ARG A 287 -1.60 -20.08 10.75
N PHE A 288 -1.82 -20.64 9.57
CA PHE A 288 -3.11 -21.20 9.20
C PHE A 288 -3.48 -22.41 10.05
N ALA A 289 -2.55 -23.34 10.30
CA ALA A 289 -2.78 -24.46 11.21
C ALA A 289 -3.19 -24.00 12.61
N ARG A 290 -2.52 -22.97 13.17
CA ARG A 290 -2.92 -22.36 14.45
C ARG A 290 -4.30 -21.72 14.38
N LYS A 291 -4.61 -21.02 13.28
CA LYS A 291 -5.93 -20.41 13.05
C LYS A 291 -7.02 -21.47 12.97
N LEU A 292 -6.79 -22.57 12.25
CA LEU A 292 -7.71 -23.68 12.08
C LEU A 292 -8.01 -24.34 13.43
N ARG A 293 -6.99 -24.61 14.27
CA ARG A 293 -7.20 -25.13 15.63
C ARG A 293 -8.00 -24.19 16.53
N ARG A 294 -7.87 -22.86 16.36
CA ARG A 294 -8.70 -21.89 17.08
C ARG A 294 -10.14 -21.88 16.56
N MET A 295 -10.31 -21.94 15.25
CA MET A 295 -11.64 -22.02 14.61
C MET A 295 -12.38 -23.29 15.03
N ALA A 296 -11.72 -24.45 15.03
CA ALA A 296 -12.30 -25.71 15.47
C ALA A 296 -12.78 -25.64 16.93
N ARG A 297 -11.95 -25.08 17.83
CA ARG A 297 -12.34 -24.86 19.23
C ARG A 297 -13.51 -23.87 19.38
N ALA A 298 -13.52 -22.80 18.59
CA ALA A 298 -14.60 -21.82 18.63
C ALA A 298 -15.92 -22.41 18.11
N PHE A 299 -15.85 -23.21 17.05
CA PHE A 299 -17.00 -23.94 16.51
C PHE A 299 -17.55 -24.96 17.52
N GLY A 300 -16.68 -25.80 18.11
CA GLY A 300 -17.09 -26.75 19.16
C GLY A 300 -17.68 -26.09 20.40
N ALA A 301 -17.33 -24.82 20.66
CA ALA A 301 -17.89 -24.03 21.76
C ALA A 301 -19.10 -23.16 21.33
N GLY A 302 -19.68 -23.37 20.14
CA GLY A 302 -20.83 -22.61 19.63
C GLY A 302 -20.56 -21.13 19.33
N ARG A 303 -19.30 -20.69 19.36
CA ARG A 303 -18.87 -19.28 19.18
C ARG A 303 -18.54 -18.90 17.74
N LEU A 304 -18.63 -19.85 16.81
CA LEU A 304 -18.33 -19.65 15.40
C LEU A 304 -19.30 -20.48 14.57
N GLU A 305 -19.90 -19.87 13.55
CA GLU A 305 -20.73 -20.60 12.60
C GLU A 305 -19.89 -21.40 11.61
N TRP A 306 -20.41 -22.57 11.19
CA TRP A 306 -19.76 -23.44 10.21
C TRP A 306 -19.47 -22.71 8.89
N ALA A 307 -20.42 -21.94 8.38
CA ALA A 307 -20.27 -21.18 7.14
C ALA A 307 -19.07 -20.21 7.20
N THR A 308 -18.87 -19.54 8.34
CA THR A 308 -17.73 -18.64 8.55
C THR A 308 -16.42 -19.42 8.60
N ALA A 309 -16.41 -20.59 9.23
CA ALA A 309 -15.22 -21.45 9.27
C ALA A 309 -14.83 -21.96 7.88
N VAL A 310 -15.81 -22.44 7.10
CA VAL A 310 -15.61 -22.91 5.72
C VAL A 310 -15.11 -21.79 4.83
N ALA A 311 -15.74 -20.61 4.86
CA ALA A 311 -15.31 -19.47 4.04
C ALA A 311 -13.86 -19.06 4.32
N SER A 312 -13.46 -19.02 5.60
CA SER A 312 -12.07 -18.74 5.99
C SER A 312 -11.08 -19.80 5.48
N THR A 313 -11.45 -21.08 5.55
CA THR A 313 -10.62 -22.19 5.07
C THR A 313 -10.50 -22.19 3.55
N GLN A 314 -11.61 -22.02 2.83
CA GLN A 314 -11.61 -21.94 1.36
C GLN A 314 -10.80 -20.75 0.84
N SER A 315 -10.88 -19.60 1.51
CA SER A 315 -10.04 -18.45 1.18
C SER A 315 -8.54 -18.77 1.27
N TRP A 316 -8.11 -19.49 2.32
CA TRP A 316 -6.72 -19.91 2.44
C TRP A 316 -6.31 -20.96 1.42
N ILE A 317 -7.17 -21.96 1.16
CA ILE A 317 -6.95 -22.98 0.13
C ILE A 317 -6.78 -22.31 -1.25
N GLY A 318 -7.63 -21.32 -1.59
CA GLY A 318 -7.51 -20.57 -2.83
C GLY A 318 -6.13 -19.93 -3.00
N HIS A 319 -5.61 -19.28 -1.95
CA HIS A 319 -4.26 -18.73 -1.97
C HIS A 319 -3.16 -19.80 -2.05
N ALA A 320 -3.33 -20.92 -1.33
CA ALA A 320 -2.37 -22.01 -1.28
C ALA A 320 -2.32 -22.81 -2.60
N ARG A 321 -3.41 -22.90 -3.36
CA ARG A 321 -3.46 -23.55 -4.69
C ARG A 321 -2.58 -22.86 -5.75
N HIS A 322 -2.21 -21.61 -5.51
CA HIS A 322 -1.27 -20.89 -6.37
C HIS A 322 0.20 -21.12 -5.99
N ALA A 323 0.47 -21.93 -4.95
CA ALA A 323 1.82 -22.37 -4.59
C ALA A 323 2.26 -23.56 -5.45
#